data_AF-A0A9W5X438-F1
#
_entry.id   AF-A0A9W5X438-F1
#
_cell.length_a   1.000
_cell.length_b   1.000
_cell.length_c   1.000
_cell.angle_alpha   90.00
_cell.angle_beta   90.00
_cell.angle_gamma   90.00
#
_symmetry.space_group_name_H-M   'P 1'
#
loop_
_entity.id
_entity.type
_entity.pdbx_description
1 polymer ?
#
loop_
_entity_poly.entity_id
_entity_poly.type
_entity_poly.pdbx_seq_one_letter_code
_entity_poly.pdbx_strand_id
1 'polypeptide(L)' 'MKWSSVREMYPNQFVKLKTLSSKLMNDNEQEIVEEVDLIGAVEDKNATNELLHSKGGDEFP' A
#
# COMPACT_ATOMS: atom_id res chain seq x y z
N MET A 1 -4.32 10.95 2.43
CA MET A 1 -4.70 11.35 1.05
C MET A 1 -5.51 10.25 0.37
N LYS A 2 -6.35 10.58 -0.62
CA LYS A 2 -7.18 9.58 -1.31
C LYS A 2 -6.33 8.63 -2.15
N TRP A 3 -6.63 7.34 -2.11
CA TRP A 3 -5.93 6.32 -2.92
C TRP A 3 -5.92 6.68 -4.42
N SER A 4 -7.04 7.20 -4.94
CA SER A 4 -7.19 7.61 -6.34
C SER A 4 -6.14 8.64 -6.78
N SER A 5 -5.86 9.65 -5.94
CA SER A 5 -4.90 10.70 -6.26
C SER A 5 -3.46 10.19 -6.30
N VAL A 6 -3.13 9.18 -5.49
CA VAL A 6 -1.81 8.52 -5.52
C VAL A 6 -1.59 7.87 -6.88
N ARG A 7 -2.62 7.18 -7.38
CA ARG A 7 -2.58 6.46 -8.65
C ARG A 7 -2.44 7.39 -9.85
N GLU A 8 -3.00 8.60 -9.77
CA GLU A 8 -2.83 9.64 -10.78
C GLU A 8 -1.42 10.27 -10.74
N MET A 9 -0.84 10.48 -9.56
CA MET A 9 0.50 11.06 -9.42
C MET A 9 1.63 10.10 -9.81
N TYR A 10 1.44 8.79 -9.58
CA TYR A 10 2.45 7.75 -9.83
C TYR A 10 1.92 6.63 -10.75
N PRO A 11 1.63 6.95 -12.02
CA PRO A 11 1.14 5.95 -12.96
C PRO A 11 2.25 4.93 -13.28
N ASN A 12 1.91 3.63 -13.23
CA ASN A 12 2.82 2.51 -13.52
C ASN A 12 4.08 2.44 -12.64
N GLN A 13 4.05 3.02 -11.44
CA GLN A 13 5.15 2.98 -10.49
C GLN A 13 4.74 2.24 -9.22
N PHE A 14 5.66 1.43 -8.68
CA PHE A 14 5.47 0.88 -7.35
C PHE A 14 5.57 2.00 -6.31
N VAL A 15 4.62 2.06 -5.39
CA VAL A 15 4.60 3.06 -4.33
C VAL A 15 4.45 2.37 -2.99
N LYS A 16 5.22 2.84 -2.02
CA LYS A 16 5.07 2.46 -0.62
C LYS A 16 4.09 3.40 0.03
N LEU A 17 3.06 2.84 0.63
CA LEU A 17 2.00 3.58 1.28
C LEU A 17 1.58 2.90 2.58
N LYS A 18 1.00 3.68 3.47
CA LYS A 18 0.43 3.22 4.71
C LYS A 18 -1.07 3.51 4.72
N THR A 19 -1.88 2.50 5.00
CA THR A 19 -3.31 2.70 5.22
C THR A 19 -3.50 3.55 6.49
N LEU A 20 -4.16 4.70 6.33
CA LEU A 20 -4.51 5.58 7.45
C LEU A 20 -5.89 5.23 7.99
N SER A 21 -6.84 4.97 7.09
CA SER A 21 -8.20 4.61 7.44
C SER A 21 -8.76 3.64 6.42
N SER A 22 -9.42 2.60 6.93
CA SER A 22 -10.15 1.63 6.13
C SER A 22 -11.49 1.32 6.77
N LYS A 23 -12.45 0.98 5.93
CA LYS A 23 -13.81 0.67 6.32
C LYS A 23 -14.15 -0.73 5.84
N LEU A 24 -14.53 -1.59 6.78
CA LEU A 24 -15.11 -2.90 6.47
C LEU A 24 -16.55 -2.72 6.00
N MET A 25 -16.85 -3.22 4.80
CA MET A 25 -18.21 -3.38 4.33
C MET A 25 -18.76 -4.70 4.87
N ASN A 26 -19.67 -4.59 5.85
CA ASN A 26 -20.27 -5.71 6.58
C ASN A 26 -20.97 -6.74 5.68
N ASP A 27 -21.38 -6.36 4.48
CA ASP A 27 -22.09 -7.26 3.55
C ASP A 27 -21.19 -8.26 2.82
N ASN A 28 -19.90 -7.94 2.60
CA ASN A 28 -19.01 -8.73 1.74
C ASN A 28 -17.62 -9.00 2.33
N GLU A 29 -17.39 -8.69 3.61
CA GLU A 29 -16.06 -8.75 4.27
C GLU A 29 -14.96 -7.99 3.48
N GLN A 30 -15.36 -7.02 2.67
CA GLN A 30 -14.45 -6.22 1.86
C GLN A 30 -13.97 -5.02 2.69
N GLU A 31 -12.66 -4.94 2.90
CA GLU A 31 -12.01 -3.77 3.50
C GLU A 31 -11.72 -2.73 2.40
N ILE A 32 -12.45 -1.63 2.45
CA ILE A 32 -12.24 -0.50 1.55
C ILE A 32 -11.27 0.47 2.20
N VAL A 33 -10.10 0.64 1.60
CA VAL A 33 -9.14 1.67 2.03
C VAL A 33 -9.59 3.03 1.53
N GLU A 34 -9.97 3.91 2.46
CA GLU A 34 -10.47 5.26 2.15
C GLU A 34 -9.30 6.24 2.06
N GLU A 35 -8.37 6.15 3.01
CA GLU A 35 -7.23 7.06 3.12
C GLU A 35 -5.91 6.33 3.25
N VAL A 36 -4.93 6.81 2.50
CA VAL A 36 -3.54 6.33 2.52
C VAL A 36 -2.59 7.48 2.73
N ASP A 37 -1.45 7.18 3.34
CA ASP A 37 -0.29 8.05 3.39
C ASP A 37 0.77 7.51 2.43
N LEU A 38 1.26 8.35 1.52
CA LEU A 38 2.31 7.94 0.58
C LEU A 38 3.67 8.17 1.22
N ILE A 39 4.38 7.07 1.46
CA ILE A 39 5.74 7.10 2.02
C ILE A 39 6.76 7.43 0.93
N GLY A 40 6.57 6.89 -0.28
CA GLY A 40 7.43 7.19 -1.43
C GLY A 40 7.26 6.23 -2.60
N ALA A 41 7.85 6.59 -3.75
CA ALA A 41 7.96 5.69 -4.89
C ALA A 41 9.10 4.69 -4.66
N VAL A 42 8.89 3.45 -5.11
CA VAL A 42 9.84 2.35 -5.05
C VAL A 42 10.25 2.01 -6.48
N GLU A 43 11.55 1.86 -6.70
CA GLU A 43 12.06 1.37 -7.99
C GLU A 43 11.69 -0.10 -8.20
N ASP A 44 11.38 -0.47 -9.44
CA ASP A 44 10.94 -1.82 -9.83
C ASP A 44 11.86 -2.94 -9.28
N LYS A 45 13.18 -2.73 -9.40
CA LYS A 45 14.21 -3.66 -8.91
C LYS A 45 14.14 -3.92 -7.40
N ASN A 46 13.65 -2.94 -6.64
CA ASN A 46 13.54 -2.99 -5.18
C ASN A 46 12.11 -3.24 -4.72
N ALA A 47 11.12 -3.23 -5.61
CA ALA A 47 9.71 -3.38 -5.27
C ALA A 47 9.41 -4.74 -4.63
N THR A 48 9.98 -5.82 -5.16
CA THR A 48 9.84 -7.16 -4.59
C THR A 48 10.46 -7.24 -3.19
N ASN A 49 11.63 -6.62 -2.98
CA ASN A 49 12.31 -6.63 -1.68
C ASN A 49 11.54 -5.82 -0.64
N GLU A 50 11.07 -4.63 -1.02
CA GLU A 50 10.23 -3.79 -0.17
C GLU A 50 8.89 -4.45 0.16
N LEU A 51 8.30 -5.22 -0.77
CA LEU A 51 7.09 -6.00 -0.53
C LEU A 51 7.33 -7.10 0.51
N LEU A 52 8.43 -7.84 0.38
CA LEU A 52 8.81 -8.89 1.34
C LEU A 52 9.01 -8.32 2.75
N HIS A 53 9.46 -7.07 2.85
CA HIS A 53 9.72 -6.39 4.13
C HIS A 53 8.57 -5.47 4.60
N SER A 54 7.43 -5.45 3.89
CA SER A 54 6.32 -4.50 4.08
C SER A 54 5.45 -4.79 5.31
N LYS A 55 5.33 -6.06 5.71
CA LYS A 55 4.80 -6.47 7.00
C LYS A 55 5.93 -7.09 7.78
N GLY A 56 5.98 -6.78 9.09
CA GLY A 56 7.11 -7.05 9.98
C GLY A 56 7.79 -8.36 9.69
N GLY A 57 9.13 -8.34 9.75
CA GLY A 57 9.95 -9.54 9.62
C GLY A 57 9.46 -10.62 10.57
N ASP A 58 8.62 -11.50 10.07
CA ASP A 58 8.74 -12.90 10.42
C ASP A 58 10.03 -13.34 9.74
N GLU A 59 11.12 -13.13 10.49
CA GLU A 59 12.34 -13.91 10.39
C GLU A 59 11.91 -15.37 10.20
N PHE A 60 11.97 -15.86 8.97
CA PHE A 60 11.99 -17.30 8.75
C PHE A 60 13.33 -17.79 9.30
N PRO A 61 13.37 -18.62 10.36
CA PRO A 61 14.60 -19.25 10.82
C PRO A 61 15.16 -20.20 9.76
#